data_AF-A0AAD4XL77-F1
#
_entry.id   AF-A0AAD4XL77-F1
#
_cell.length_a   1.000
_cell.length_b   1.000
_cell.length_c   1.000
_cell.angle_alpha   90.00
_cell.angle_beta   90.00
_cell.angle_gamma   90.00
#
_symmetry.space_group_name_H-M   'P 1'
#
loop_
_entity.id
_entity.type
_entity.pdbx_description
1 polymer ?
#
loop_
_entity_poly.entity_id
_entity_poly.type
_entity_poly.pdbx_seq_one_letter_code
_entity_poly.pdbx_strand_id
1 'polypeptide(L)'
;MVASAAASAFFPVVAASTQTNAKTTTMMLGGGTDNLDTRGINSSKSTSSGGLKVKVNAQAPPKINGYTAPAEIVKSGDETSSPPARTFINQLPDWSVLLTAITAMFLAAEKQWTLLDWKPRRDDMLVDPFGLGKIVQDGLVYRQNFSIRSYEIGADRTASIETLMNHLQETALNHVRTAGLLGDGFGSTPEMSRRNLLWVVSQMQVLVDRYPSWGDVVQVDTWVSACGKNCMRRNWLLRDSNTGETLTRATSKWVMMHKETRRLSKMPDEVRAEIEPYFMDCDPILEEDSRKLPKLDDDTADFIQAGLTPRWSDLDVNQHVNNVKYIGWILESAPSTILESHQLYSMTLEYRKECGKDSVLKSLTSVSGDASAGSSFLDVGDVECSHMLRLESGDEVVVKGRTEWRPKPVNNFGTPGQSPVQSL
;
A
#
# COMPACT_ATOMS: atom_id res chain seq x y z
N MET A 1 28.50 3.06 -37.55
CA MET A 1 27.36 3.62 -38.32
C MET A 1 26.09 2.98 -37.79
N VAL A 2 25.01 3.76 -37.61
CA VAL A 2 23.66 3.33 -37.17
C VAL A 2 23.59 2.73 -35.75
N ALA A 3 22.56 2.98 -34.93
CA ALA A 3 21.90 4.24 -34.54
C ALA A 3 21.07 3.96 -33.26
N SER A 4 21.12 4.83 -32.27
CA SER A 4 20.25 4.73 -31.08
C SER A 4 18.86 5.32 -31.38
N ALA A 5 17.80 4.66 -30.92
CA ALA A 5 16.43 5.16 -31.00
C ALA A 5 15.85 5.31 -29.58
N ALA A 6 15.76 6.54 -29.10
CA ALA A 6 15.01 6.90 -27.88
C ALA A 6 13.65 7.49 -28.29
N ALA A 7 12.57 7.07 -27.65
CA ALA A 7 11.22 7.52 -27.93
C ALA A 7 10.70 8.43 -26.81
N SER A 8 10.75 9.75 -27.03
CA SER A 8 10.19 10.76 -26.12
C SER A 8 8.76 11.12 -26.54
N ALA A 9 7.78 10.91 -25.64
CA ALA A 9 6.40 11.32 -25.87
C ALA A 9 6.17 12.76 -25.37
N PHE A 10 5.89 13.68 -26.28
CA PHE A 10 5.47 15.05 -25.95
C PHE A 10 3.95 15.12 -25.74
N PHE A 11 3.51 15.78 -24.68
CA PHE A 11 2.12 16.22 -24.51
C PHE A 11 2.01 17.74 -24.72
N PRO A 12 0.92 18.25 -25.33
CA PRO A 12 0.79 19.66 -25.68
C PRO A 12 0.48 20.54 -24.46
N VAL A 13 1.03 21.76 -24.47
CA VAL A 13 0.72 22.82 -23.50
C VAL A 13 -0.60 23.50 -23.89
N VAL A 14 -1.44 23.80 -22.89
CA VAL A 14 -2.51 24.81 -22.99
C VAL A 14 -2.27 25.85 -21.89
N ALA A 15 -2.10 27.11 -22.30
CA ALA A 15 -1.90 28.24 -21.38
C ALA A 15 -3.23 28.93 -21.04
N ALA A 16 -3.28 29.64 -19.91
CA ALA A 16 -4.49 30.28 -19.38
C ALA A 16 -4.75 31.68 -19.95
N SER A 17 -5.99 32.17 -19.78
CA SER A 17 -6.37 33.57 -20.03
C SER A 17 -7.18 34.18 -18.87
N THR A 18 -6.62 35.22 -18.26
CA THR A 18 -7.24 36.24 -17.37
C THR A 18 -8.34 37.06 -18.08
N GLN A 19 -9.21 37.90 -17.49
CA GLN A 19 -9.50 38.42 -16.11
C GLN A 19 -11.02 38.84 -16.08
N THR A 20 -11.66 39.64 -15.20
CA THR A 20 -11.34 40.70 -14.19
C THR A 20 -12.21 40.53 -12.90
N ASN A 21 -12.53 41.61 -12.14
CA ASN A 21 -11.82 42.00 -10.91
C ASN A 21 -12.48 43.23 -10.20
N ALA A 22 -13.51 43.02 -9.33
CA ALA A 22 -14.03 44.01 -8.36
C ALA A 22 -14.63 43.27 -7.14
N LYS A 23 -14.26 43.49 -5.85
CA LYS A 23 -14.18 44.72 -5.00
C LYS A 23 -15.58 45.32 -4.73
N THR A 24 -16.00 45.64 -3.48
CA THR A 24 -15.35 45.64 -2.14
C THR A 24 -16.41 45.22 -1.06
N THR A 25 -16.27 45.24 0.28
CA THR A 25 -15.49 46.07 1.24
C THR A 25 -15.21 45.34 2.58
N THR A 26 -14.25 45.88 3.35
CA THR A 26 -13.92 45.72 4.79
C THR A 26 -15.07 46.14 5.77
N MET A 27 -15.03 46.03 7.12
CA MET A 27 -13.92 46.00 8.12
C MET A 27 -14.30 45.38 9.50
N MET A 28 -13.30 44.76 10.18
CA MET A 28 -12.94 44.80 11.63
C MET A 28 -13.89 44.44 12.82
N LEU A 29 -13.27 43.76 13.81
CA LEU A 29 -13.37 43.84 15.30
C LEU A 29 -14.77 43.88 16.00
N GLY A 30 -15.04 43.13 17.08
CA GLY A 30 -14.25 42.10 17.78
C GLY A 30 -14.53 42.04 19.31
N GLY A 31 -14.26 40.89 19.94
CA GLY A 31 -14.13 40.74 21.41
C GLY A 31 -15.42 40.52 22.23
N GLY A 32 -15.27 39.85 23.38
CA GLY A 32 -16.26 39.74 24.48
C GLY A 32 -17.41 38.74 24.23
N THR A 33 -17.35 37.46 24.63
CA THR A 33 -17.43 36.86 25.99
C THR A 33 -18.82 36.95 26.65
N ASP A 34 -19.17 35.86 27.36
CA ASP A 34 -20.17 35.76 28.42
C ASP A 34 -21.67 35.85 28.04
N ASN A 35 -22.59 35.09 28.66
CA ASN A 35 -22.48 33.82 29.40
C ASN A 35 -23.89 33.25 29.67
N LEU A 36 -24.01 31.93 29.91
CA LEU A 36 -25.14 31.28 30.63
C LEU A 36 -26.57 31.40 30.00
N ASP A 37 -27.58 30.61 30.38
CA ASP A 37 -27.58 29.18 30.75
C ASP A 37 -28.97 28.52 30.51
N THR A 38 -29.03 27.19 30.63
CA THR A 38 -30.16 26.29 30.94
C THR A 38 -31.64 26.66 30.66
N ARG A 39 -32.37 25.65 30.16
CA ARG A 39 -33.84 25.39 30.34
C ARG A 39 -34.82 26.42 29.72
N GLY A 40 -35.88 26.05 29.00
CA GLY A 40 -36.35 24.73 28.54
C GLY A 40 -37.84 24.49 28.84
N ILE A 41 -38.39 23.42 28.23
CA ILE A 41 -39.68 22.76 28.56
C ILE A 41 -40.98 23.48 28.09
N ASN A 42 -41.72 22.79 27.20
CA ASN A 42 -43.18 22.88 26.93
C ASN A 42 -43.77 24.14 26.26
N SER A 43 -44.88 24.07 25.50
CA SER A 43 -45.54 22.90 24.87
C SER A 43 -46.59 23.29 23.80
N SER A 44 -46.52 22.62 22.64
CA SER A 44 -47.63 22.10 21.80
C SER A 44 -48.88 22.93 21.41
N LYS A 45 -49.34 22.69 20.17
CA LYS A 45 -50.67 22.98 19.57
C LYS A 45 -50.91 24.44 19.11
N SER A 46 -51.67 24.71 18.04
CA SER A 46 -52.09 23.87 16.88
C SER A 46 -52.78 24.74 15.82
N THR A 47 -52.83 24.26 14.55
CA THR A 47 -53.73 24.72 13.44
C THR A 47 -53.61 26.19 12.99
N SER A 48 -53.78 26.57 11.72
CA SER A 48 -53.93 25.88 10.41
C SER A 48 -53.61 26.92 9.29
N SER A 49 -53.70 26.71 7.97
CA SER A 49 -54.23 25.64 7.11
C SER A 49 -53.45 25.61 5.76
N GLY A 50 -54.11 25.33 4.62
CA GLY A 50 -53.65 25.78 3.30
C GLY A 50 -52.56 24.96 2.62
N GLY A 51 -52.93 23.84 1.98
CA GLY A 51 -52.04 23.13 1.04
C GLY A 51 -52.46 23.32 -0.41
N LEU A 52 -51.51 23.34 -1.34
CA LEU A 52 -51.78 23.06 -2.76
C LEU A 52 -50.59 22.35 -3.42
N LYS A 53 -50.87 21.33 -4.24
CA LYS A 53 -49.90 20.70 -5.13
C LYS A 53 -49.88 21.48 -6.45
N VAL A 54 -48.70 21.70 -7.03
CA VAL A 54 -48.57 22.26 -8.39
C VAL A 54 -48.07 21.17 -9.33
N LYS A 55 -48.78 20.95 -10.44
CA LYS A 55 -48.35 20.09 -11.56
C LYS A 55 -48.65 20.79 -12.88
N VAL A 56 -47.58 21.16 -13.57
CA VAL A 56 -47.42 21.44 -15.02
C VAL A 56 -48.70 21.56 -15.87
N ASN A 57 -48.92 22.74 -16.46
CA ASN A 57 -48.98 22.86 -17.93
C ASN A 57 -48.66 24.29 -18.43
N ALA A 58 -48.43 24.45 -19.74
CA ALA A 58 -48.00 25.68 -20.39
C ALA A 58 -49.03 26.23 -21.41
N GLN A 59 -48.89 27.50 -21.82
CA GLN A 59 -49.37 28.04 -23.11
C GLN A 59 -48.70 29.39 -23.45
N ALA A 60 -48.86 29.86 -24.70
CA ALA A 60 -48.13 31.01 -25.27
C ALA A 60 -49.06 32.03 -26.00
N PRO A 61 -48.60 33.28 -26.26
CA PRO A 61 -49.37 34.32 -26.98
C PRO A 61 -49.05 34.42 -28.50
N PRO A 62 -49.84 35.16 -29.31
CA PRO A 62 -50.01 34.79 -30.74
C PRO A 62 -50.04 35.93 -31.81
N LYS A 63 -49.94 35.53 -33.10
CA LYS A 63 -50.59 36.15 -34.31
C LYS A 63 -50.12 37.57 -34.77
N ILE A 64 -50.41 38.08 -35.98
CA ILE A 64 -50.56 37.58 -37.39
C ILE A 64 -50.55 38.85 -38.30
N ASN A 65 -50.10 38.77 -39.58
CA ASN A 65 -50.81 39.42 -40.70
C ASN A 65 -50.28 39.06 -42.11
N GLY A 66 -51.18 39.01 -43.08
CA GLY A 66 -50.96 38.80 -44.52
C GLY A 66 -52.31 38.75 -45.23
N TYR A 67 -52.50 39.50 -46.33
CA TYR A 67 -53.83 39.91 -46.80
C TYR A 67 -54.17 39.49 -48.24
N THR A 68 -55.44 39.11 -48.44
CA THR A 68 -56.23 39.07 -49.71
C THR A 68 -55.91 38.06 -50.83
N ALA A 69 -56.99 37.67 -51.53
CA ALA A 69 -57.08 36.76 -52.69
C ALA A 69 -57.60 37.56 -53.94
N PRO A 70 -58.16 37.04 -55.07
CA PRO A 70 -58.84 35.75 -55.38
C PRO A 70 -58.09 34.95 -56.51
N ALA A 71 -58.61 34.10 -57.42
CA ALA A 71 -59.98 33.73 -57.83
C ALA A 71 -60.12 32.34 -58.54
N GLU A 72 -61.38 31.92 -58.72
CA GLU A 72 -62.00 31.08 -59.77
C GLU A 72 -61.24 29.94 -60.50
N ILE A 73 -61.41 28.72 -59.97
CA ILE A 73 -62.19 27.60 -60.57
C ILE A 73 -62.23 27.48 -62.12
N VAL A 74 -61.74 26.36 -62.69
CA VAL A 74 -62.54 25.36 -63.46
C VAL A 74 -61.76 24.06 -63.76
N LYS A 75 -62.52 22.95 -63.76
CA LYS A 75 -62.24 21.50 -63.91
C LYS A 75 -61.13 20.99 -64.86
N SER A 76 -60.67 19.78 -64.48
CA SER A 76 -60.31 18.58 -65.30
C SER A 76 -59.13 18.65 -66.29
N GLY A 77 -58.28 17.62 -66.37
CA GLY A 77 -58.21 16.41 -65.54
C GLY A 77 -57.27 15.31 -66.08
N ASP A 78 -56.93 14.36 -65.20
CA ASP A 78 -56.19 13.12 -65.46
C ASP A 78 -54.76 13.25 -66.03
N GLU A 79 -53.77 13.45 -65.15
CA GLU A 79 -52.35 13.21 -65.45
C GLU A 79 -51.67 12.34 -64.37
N THR A 80 -50.67 11.58 -64.82
CA THR A 80 -49.95 10.58 -64.04
C THR A 80 -49.14 11.13 -62.87
N SER A 81 -49.07 10.39 -61.76
CA SER A 81 -48.00 10.56 -60.76
C SER A 81 -47.33 9.23 -60.41
N SER A 82 -46.00 9.23 -60.46
CA SER A 82 -45.15 8.15 -59.97
C SER A 82 -44.93 8.28 -58.45
N PRO A 83 -44.68 7.17 -57.72
CA PRO A 83 -44.50 7.25 -56.27
C PRO A 83 -43.21 7.99 -55.88
N PRO A 84 -43.19 8.72 -54.76
CA PRO A 84 -42.06 9.57 -54.36
C PRO A 84 -40.81 8.78 -53.98
N ALA A 85 -39.65 9.44 -54.12
CA ALA A 85 -38.34 8.84 -53.85
C ALA A 85 -38.18 8.41 -52.37
N ARG A 86 -37.62 7.21 -52.16
CA ARG A 86 -37.30 6.69 -50.83
C ARG A 86 -36.08 7.40 -50.25
N THR A 87 -36.19 7.90 -49.02
CA THR A 87 -35.08 8.52 -48.30
C THR A 87 -34.10 7.49 -47.74
N PHE A 88 -32.84 7.90 -47.58
CA PHE A 88 -31.65 7.07 -47.30
C PHE A 88 -31.66 6.34 -45.93
N ILE A 89 -32.68 6.56 -45.09
CA ILE A 89 -32.74 6.07 -43.71
C ILE A 89 -33.06 4.56 -43.63
N ASN A 90 -33.74 4.00 -44.64
CA ASN A 90 -34.17 2.60 -44.65
C ASN A 90 -33.10 1.62 -45.22
N GLN A 91 -31.81 1.93 -45.04
CA GLN A 91 -30.69 1.06 -45.46
C GLN A 91 -29.61 0.85 -44.37
N LEU A 92 -29.88 1.23 -43.12
CA LEU A 92 -29.01 0.84 -42.01
C LEU A 92 -29.23 -0.65 -41.65
N PRO A 93 -28.16 -1.45 -41.44
CA PRO A 93 -28.29 -2.83 -40.97
C PRO A 93 -29.01 -2.92 -39.62
N ASP A 94 -29.67 -4.04 -39.35
CA ASP A 94 -30.29 -4.29 -38.06
C ASP A 94 -29.24 -4.67 -37.01
N TRP A 95 -28.78 -3.66 -36.27
CA TRP A 95 -27.82 -3.80 -35.17
C TRP A 95 -28.35 -4.58 -33.96
N SER A 96 -29.66 -4.88 -33.89
CA SER A 96 -30.20 -5.68 -32.79
C SER A 96 -29.58 -7.07 -32.72
N VAL A 97 -29.31 -7.70 -33.88
CA VAL A 97 -28.64 -9.00 -33.97
C VAL A 97 -27.23 -8.95 -33.38
N LEU A 98 -26.49 -7.88 -33.62
CA LEU A 98 -25.14 -7.69 -33.07
C LEU A 98 -25.19 -7.44 -31.55
N LEU A 99 -26.14 -6.63 -31.09
CA LEU A 99 -26.33 -6.35 -29.67
C LEU A 99 -26.77 -7.61 -28.89
N THR A 100 -27.64 -8.44 -29.48
CA THR A 100 -28.04 -9.75 -28.95
C THR A 100 -26.87 -10.73 -28.94
N ALA A 101 -26.01 -10.76 -29.98
CA ALA A 101 -24.82 -11.59 -29.99
C ALA A 101 -23.82 -11.18 -28.88
N ILE A 102 -23.57 -9.88 -28.70
CA ILE A 102 -22.69 -9.35 -27.65
C ILE A 102 -23.24 -9.68 -26.26
N THR A 103 -24.52 -9.41 -25.99
CA THR A 103 -25.14 -9.76 -24.69
C THR A 103 -25.20 -11.26 -24.45
N ALA A 104 -25.39 -12.08 -25.48
CA ALA A 104 -25.29 -13.54 -25.36
C ALA A 104 -23.85 -14.00 -25.03
N MET A 105 -22.82 -13.38 -25.59
CA MET A 105 -21.42 -13.66 -25.20
C MET A 105 -21.14 -13.26 -23.75
N PHE A 106 -21.63 -12.10 -23.29
CA PHE A 106 -21.48 -11.68 -21.89
C PHE A 106 -22.22 -12.61 -20.93
N LEU A 107 -23.49 -12.97 -21.19
CA LEU A 107 -24.21 -13.95 -20.36
C LEU A 107 -23.60 -15.35 -20.41
N ALA A 108 -23.03 -15.76 -21.55
CA ALA A 108 -22.29 -17.02 -21.65
C ALA A 108 -20.99 -16.98 -20.83
N ALA A 109 -20.26 -15.87 -20.86
CA ALA A 109 -19.09 -15.67 -20.02
C ALA A 109 -19.46 -15.66 -18.52
N GLU A 110 -20.47 -14.89 -18.10
CA GLU A 110 -20.95 -14.88 -16.71
C GLU A 110 -21.42 -16.27 -16.25
N LYS A 111 -22.10 -17.03 -17.11
CA LYS A 111 -22.41 -18.45 -16.85
C LYS A 111 -21.16 -19.31 -16.75
N GLN A 112 -20.14 -19.09 -17.57
CA GLN A 112 -18.90 -19.87 -17.54
C GLN A 112 -18.02 -19.51 -16.33
N TRP A 113 -18.12 -18.29 -15.79
CA TRP A 113 -17.53 -17.87 -14.51
C TRP A 113 -18.31 -18.41 -13.30
N THR A 114 -19.64 -18.58 -13.40
CA THR A 114 -20.48 -19.12 -12.30
C THR A 114 -20.64 -20.65 -12.32
N LEU A 115 -20.36 -21.31 -13.45
CA LEU A 115 -20.20 -22.76 -13.59
C LEU A 115 -18.74 -23.22 -13.53
N LEU A 116 -17.83 -22.36 -13.07
CA LEU A 116 -16.51 -22.77 -12.60
C LEU A 116 -16.67 -23.46 -11.23
N ASP A 117 -17.19 -24.71 -11.27
CA ASP A 117 -17.18 -25.61 -10.13
C ASP A 117 -15.80 -25.62 -9.49
N TRP A 118 -15.73 -25.26 -8.20
CA TRP A 118 -14.51 -25.34 -7.41
C TRP A 118 -14.18 -26.82 -7.16
N LYS A 119 -13.59 -27.45 -8.19
CA LYS A 119 -12.81 -28.67 -8.01
C LYS A 119 -11.63 -28.32 -7.10
N PRO A 120 -11.36 -29.09 -6.05
CA PRO A 120 -10.09 -28.99 -5.34
C PRO A 120 -8.97 -29.03 -6.38
N ARG A 121 -8.05 -28.05 -6.32
CA ARG A 121 -6.85 -28.08 -7.16
C ARG A 121 -6.10 -29.36 -6.82
N ARG A 122 -5.67 -30.12 -7.83
CA ARG A 122 -4.85 -31.32 -7.62
C ARG A 122 -3.58 -30.90 -6.87
N ASP A 123 -3.17 -31.69 -5.89
CA ASP A 123 -1.94 -31.46 -5.11
C ASP A 123 -0.71 -31.31 -6.01
N ASP A 124 -0.70 -32.01 -7.15
CA ASP A 124 0.30 -31.92 -8.22
C ASP A 124 0.56 -30.48 -8.74
N MET A 125 -0.36 -29.53 -8.54
CA MET A 125 -0.19 -28.12 -8.94
C MET A 125 0.39 -27.22 -7.84
N LEU A 126 0.75 -27.76 -6.66
CA LEU A 126 1.45 -27.04 -5.60
C LEU A 126 2.98 -27.14 -5.69
N VAL A 127 3.51 -27.91 -6.65
CA VAL A 127 4.95 -27.99 -6.93
C VAL A 127 5.36 -26.79 -7.80
N ASP A 128 6.21 -25.93 -7.25
CA ASP A 128 6.92 -24.89 -7.99
C ASP A 128 7.77 -25.55 -9.11
N PRO A 129 7.49 -25.28 -10.41
CA PRO A 129 8.21 -25.91 -11.53
C PRO A 129 9.72 -25.60 -11.57
N PHE A 130 10.15 -24.54 -10.87
CA PHE A 130 11.56 -24.14 -10.77
C PHE A 130 12.18 -24.50 -9.41
N GLY A 131 11.39 -25.03 -8.47
CA GLY A 131 11.85 -25.45 -7.15
C GLY A 131 12.44 -24.32 -6.28
N LEU A 132 12.08 -23.06 -6.55
CA LEU A 132 12.56 -21.89 -5.82
C LEU A 132 12.10 -21.95 -4.38
N GLY A 133 10.87 -22.39 -4.13
CA GLY A 133 10.33 -22.60 -2.79
C GLY A 133 9.50 -23.88 -2.59
N LYS A 134 9.50 -24.39 -1.36
CA LYS A 134 8.81 -25.62 -0.95
C LYS A 134 8.48 -25.62 0.55
N ILE A 135 7.52 -26.44 0.95
CA ILE A 135 7.27 -26.75 2.36
C ILE A 135 8.18 -27.90 2.83
N VAL A 136 8.67 -27.83 4.06
CA VAL A 136 9.53 -28.80 4.76
C VAL A 136 9.10 -28.90 6.24
N GLN A 137 9.69 -29.84 6.99
CA GLN A 137 9.35 -30.11 8.40
C GLN A 137 7.85 -30.30 8.61
N ASP A 138 7.37 -31.45 8.12
CA ASP A 138 6.02 -32.02 8.36
C ASP A 138 4.83 -31.10 8.01
N GLY A 139 5.06 -30.11 7.15
CA GLY A 139 4.04 -29.17 6.67
C GLY A 139 4.19 -27.73 7.21
N LEU A 140 5.08 -27.51 8.18
CA LEU A 140 5.05 -26.34 9.06
C LEU A 140 6.04 -25.22 8.68
N VAL A 141 7.07 -25.52 7.87
CA VAL A 141 8.07 -24.53 7.45
C VAL A 141 8.05 -24.37 5.93
N TYR A 142 7.87 -23.14 5.46
CA TYR A 142 8.13 -22.81 4.06
C TYR A 142 9.58 -22.36 3.90
N ARG A 143 10.26 -22.86 2.86
CA ARG A 143 11.67 -22.62 2.56
C ARG A 143 11.80 -22.15 1.11
N GLN A 144 12.45 -21.01 0.88
CA GLN A 144 12.68 -20.46 -0.46
C GLN A 144 14.08 -19.85 -0.60
N ASN A 145 14.71 -20.03 -1.76
CA ASN A 145 16.02 -19.46 -2.07
C ASN A 145 15.90 -18.17 -2.90
N PHE A 146 16.77 -17.21 -2.61
CA PHE A 146 16.90 -15.95 -3.36
C PHE A 146 18.38 -15.71 -3.70
N SER A 147 18.69 -15.39 -4.95
CA SER A 147 20.01 -14.85 -5.31
C SER A 147 19.94 -13.33 -5.26
N ILE A 148 20.85 -12.70 -4.51
CA ILE A 148 20.90 -11.26 -4.30
C ILE A 148 21.26 -10.56 -5.61
N ARG A 149 20.38 -9.65 -6.07
CA ARG A 149 20.49 -9.01 -7.39
C ARG A 149 21.25 -7.68 -7.31
N SER A 150 21.67 -7.18 -8.48
CA SER A 150 22.56 -6.00 -8.56
C SER A 150 21.90 -4.69 -8.12
N TYR A 151 20.56 -4.62 -8.11
CA TYR A 151 19.79 -3.46 -7.62
C TYR A 151 19.34 -3.62 -6.15
N GLU A 152 19.63 -4.76 -5.53
CA GLU A 152 19.22 -5.11 -4.15
C GLU A 152 20.34 -4.82 -3.12
N ILE A 153 21.50 -4.35 -3.59
CA ILE A 153 22.66 -3.96 -2.78
C ILE A 153 22.84 -2.44 -2.69
N GLY A 154 23.38 -1.98 -1.56
CA GLY A 154 23.80 -0.59 -1.35
C GLY A 154 25.19 -0.28 -1.93
N ALA A 155 25.64 0.97 -1.71
CA ALA A 155 26.96 1.44 -2.17
C ALA A 155 28.15 0.69 -1.54
N ASP A 156 27.96 0.09 -0.36
CA ASP A 156 28.93 -0.79 0.30
C ASP A 156 28.92 -2.25 -0.21
N ARG A 157 28.12 -2.54 -1.25
CA ARG A 157 27.96 -3.85 -1.92
C ARG A 157 27.26 -4.92 -1.06
N THR A 158 26.65 -4.54 0.05
CA THR A 158 25.82 -5.42 0.89
C THR A 158 24.33 -5.23 0.61
N ALA A 159 23.51 -6.26 0.81
CA ALA A 159 22.06 -6.18 0.60
C ALA A 159 21.42 -5.19 1.59
N SER A 160 20.49 -4.36 1.12
CA SER A 160 19.80 -3.41 2.02
C SER A 160 18.89 -4.14 3.04
N ILE A 161 18.57 -3.48 4.17
CA ILE A 161 17.55 -4.01 5.09
C ILE A 161 16.17 -4.13 4.43
N GLU A 162 15.83 -3.23 3.48
CA GLU A 162 14.60 -3.35 2.68
C GLU A 162 14.63 -4.62 1.80
N THR A 163 15.78 -4.98 1.22
CA THR A 163 15.96 -6.23 0.45
C THR A 163 15.64 -7.45 1.31
N LEU A 164 16.27 -7.54 2.50
CA LEU A 164 16.03 -8.65 3.43
C LEU A 164 14.54 -8.72 3.80
N MET A 165 13.95 -7.58 4.14
CA MET A 165 12.54 -7.47 4.54
C MET A 165 11.55 -7.81 3.40
N ASN A 166 11.88 -7.49 2.15
CA ASN A 166 11.10 -7.94 0.99
C ASN A 166 11.15 -9.47 0.84
N HIS A 167 12.30 -10.12 1.04
CA HIS A 167 12.39 -11.59 1.06
C HIS A 167 11.58 -12.21 2.21
N LEU A 168 11.57 -11.57 3.40
CA LEU A 168 10.74 -12.03 4.53
C LEU A 168 9.24 -11.91 4.20
N GLN A 169 8.82 -10.82 3.56
CA GLN A 169 7.43 -10.61 3.16
C GLN A 169 6.98 -11.59 2.05
N GLU A 170 7.79 -11.77 1.01
CA GLU A 170 7.50 -12.71 -0.09
C GLU A 170 7.38 -14.16 0.40
N THR A 171 8.30 -14.62 1.26
CA THR A 171 8.23 -15.97 1.84
C THR A 171 7.04 -16.16 2.77
N ALA A 172 6.63 -15.13 3.52
CA ALA A 172 5.43 -15.21 4.36
C ALA A 172 4.16 -15.44 3.53
N LEU A 173 4.07 -14.81 2.34
CA LEU A 173 2.94 -14.92 1.42
C LEU A 173 2.94 -16.25 0.67
N ASN A 174 4.11 -16.68 0.19
CA ASN A 174 4.26 -17.96 -0.48
C ASN A 174 4.04 -19.15 0.47
N HIS A 175 4.39 -19.02 1.76
CA HIS A 175 3.97 -19.98 2.78
C HIS A 175 2.43 -20.11 2.79
N VAL A 176 1.69 -19.02 3.02
CA VAL A 176 0.21 -19.05 3.11
C VAL A 176 -0.43 -19.55 1.81
N ARG A 177 0.16 -19.25 0.64
CA ARG A 177 -0.26 -19.76 -0.66
C ARG A 177 -0.06 -21.29 -0.79
N THR A 178 1.13 -21.80 -0.48
CA THR A 178 1.46 -23.22 -0.63
C THR A 178 0.79 -24.09 0.43
N ALA A 179 0.50 -23.54 1.61
CA ALA A 179 -0.31 -24.17 2.66
C ALA A 179 -1.81 -24.21 2.35
N GLY A 180 -2.27 -23.71 1.19
CA GLY A 180 -3.69 -23.69 0.82
C GLY A 180 -4.56 -22.73 1.65
N LEU A 181 -3.97 -21.96 2.57
CA LEU A 181 -4.64 -21.00 3.45
C LEU A 181 -5.01 -19.67 2.77
N LEU A 182 -4.60 -19.48 1.52
CA LEU A 182 -4.89 -18.25 0.77
C LEU A 182 -6.30 -18.31 0.18
N GLY A 183 -7.20 -17.46 0.71
CA GLY A 183 -8.55 -17.26 0.20
C GLY A 183 -8.59 -16.33 -1.03
N ASP A 184 -9.52 -15.38 -1.01
CA ASP A 184 -9.76 -14.38 -2.06
C ASP A 184 -8.74 -13.22 -2.08
N GLY A 185 -7.83 -13.14 -1.09
CA GLY A 185 -6.99 -11.97 -0.87
C GLY A 185 -5.62 -12.26 -0.25
N PHE A 186 -4.84 -11.20 -0.12
CA PHE A 186 -3.44 -11.21 0.31
C PHE A 186 -3.30 -11.68 1.78
N GLY A 187 -2.94 -12.94 1.98
CA GLY A 187 -2.75 -13.54 3.31
C GLY A 187 -4.01 -13.75 4.14
N SER A 188 -5.21 -13.55 3.60
CA SER A 188 -6.49 -13.76 4.30
C SER A 188 -6.99 -15.19 4.09
N THR A 189 -7.43 -15.85 5.16
CA THR A 189 -8.05 -17.18 5.10
C THR A 189 -9.54 -17.10 4.74
N PRO A 190 -10.18 -18.20 4.29
CA PRO A 190 -11.60 -18.22 3.98
C PRO A 190 -12.51 -17.74 5.13
N GLU A 191 -12.28 -18.20 6.38
CA GLU A 191 -13.09 -17.74 7.52
C GLU A 191 -12.80 -16.28 7.93
N MET A 192 -11.60 -15.74 7.63
CA MET A 192 -11.30 -14.31 7.81
C MET A 192 -12.06 -13.43 6.81
N SER A 193 -12.00 -13.77 5.52
CA SER A 193 -12.68 -12.96 4.49
C SER A 193 -14.20 -12.98 4.67
N ARG A 194 -14.80 -14.11 5.07
CA ARG A 194 -16.22 -14.21 5.47
C ARG A 194 -16.61 -13.30 6.64
N ARG A 195 -15.67 -12.87 7.48
CA ARG A 195 -15.89 -12.03 8.68
C ARG A 195 -15.35 -10.60 8.52
N ASN A 196 -15.01 -10.18 7.29
CA ASN A 196 -14.37 -8.89 7.01
C ASN A 196 -13.09 -8.65 7.85
N LEU A 197 -12.32 -9.70 8.15
CA LEU A 197 -11.06 -9.61 8.90
C LEU A 197 -9.86 -9.57 7.95
N LEU A 198 -8.82 -8.83 8.33
CA LEU A 198 -7.47 -8.90 7.76
C LEU A 198 -6.41 -9.03 8.87
N TRP A 199 -5.20 -9.42 8.47
CA TRP A 199 -4.02 -9.42 9.34
C TRP A 199 -3.29 -8.09 9.25
N VAL A 200 -2.90 -7.51 10.39
CA VAL A 200 -1.95 -6.40 10.46
C VAL A 200 -0.71 -6.80 11.26
N VAL A 201 0.46 -6.34 10.83
CA VAL A 201 1.67 -6.40 11.66
C VAL A 201 1.51 -5.40 12.79
N SER A 202 1.85 -5.81 14.01
CA SER A 202 1.84 -4.95 15.21
C SER A 202 3.25 -4.69 15.73
N GLN A 203 4.13 -5.69 15.62
CA GLN A 203 5.53 -5.62 16.01
C GLN A 203 6.37 -6.44 15.02
N MET A 204 7.58 -5.98 14.71
CA MET A 204 8.60 -6.70 13.97
C MET A 204 9.95 -6.51 14.66
N GLN A 205 10.71 -7.59 14.82
CA GLN A 205 12.05 -7.60 15.41
C GLN A 205 12.98 -8.37 14.47
N VAL A 206 14.10 -7.77 14.10
CA VAL A 206 15.08 -8.30 13.15
C VAL A 206 16.47 -8.16 13.74
N LEU A 207 17.27 -9.20 13.65
CA LEU A 207 18.68 -9.20 14.03
C LEU A 207 19.50 -9.76 12.86
N VAL A 208 20.43 -8.94 12.35
CA VAL A 208 21.28 -9.23 11.19
C VAL A 208 22.69 -9.56 11.68
N ASP A 209 23.01 -10.85 11.67
CA ASP A 209 24.32 -11.38 12.01
C ASP A 209 25.36 -11.01 10.93
N ARG A 210 24.99 -11.09 9.64
CA ARG A 210 25.78 -10.66 8.47
C ARG A 210 24.86 -10.32 7.30
N TYR A 211 25.13 -9.21 6.58
CA TYR A 211 24.48 -8.94 5.29
C TYR A 211 25.11 -9.75 4.15
N PRO A 212 24.32 -10.33 3.23
CA PRO A 212 24.83 -10.97 2.01
C PRO A 212 25.24 -9.91 0.96
N SER A 213 26.09 -10.31 0.01
CA SER A 213 26.57 -9.48 -1.10
C SER A 213 25.91 -9.86 -2.44
N TRP A 214 26.12 -9.04 -3.47
CA TRP A 214 25.61 -9.34 -4.82
C TRP A 214 26.16 -10.67 -5.35
N GLY A 215 25.26 -11.53 -5.83
CA GLY A 215 25.57 -12.88 -6.31
C GLY A 215 25.45 -13.98 -5.25
N ASP A 216 25.44 -13.64 -3.96
CA ASP A 216 25.16 -14.62 -2.90
C ASP A 216 23.77 -15.23 -3.08
N VAL A 217 23.61 -16.47 -2.63
CA VAL A 217 22.32 -17.16 -2.58
C VAL A 217 21.93 -17.39 -1.13
N VAL A 218 20.82 -16.80 -0.70
CA VAL A 218 20.30 -16.94 0.66
C VAL A 218 19.06 -17.83 0.68
N GLN A 219 19.01 -18.73 1.66
CA GLN A 219 17.87 -19.58 1.94
C GLN A 219 17.06 -18.96 3.09
N VAL A 220 15.79 -18.69 2.85
CA VAL A 220 14.85 -18.15 3.85
C VAL A 220 13.88 -19.25 4.26
N ASP A 221 13.94 -19.67 5.53
CA ASP A 221 12.92 -20.49 6.18
C ASP A 221 11.93 -19.58 6.93
N THR A 222 10.62 -19.85 6.85
CA THR A 222 9.58 -19.15 7.64
C THR A 222 8.47 -20.07 8.12
N TRP A 223 8.05 -19.87 9.37
CA TRP A 223 7.00 -20.62 10.04
C TRP A 223 6.17 -19.72 10.95
N VAL A 224 5.01 -20.22 11.37
CA VAL A 224 4.09 -19.56 12.30
C VAL A 224 3.98 -20.34 13.61
N SER A 225 3.65 -19.63 14.68
CA SER A 225 3.51 -20.16 16.04
C SER A 225 2.46 -19.34 16.80
N ALA A 226 1.87 -19.93 17.83
CA ALA A 226 0.91 -19.23 18.69
C ALA A 226 1.58 -18.07 19.46
N CYS A 227 0.86 -16.96 19.65
CA CYS A 227 1.33 -15.82 20.45
C CYS A 227 0.24 -15.38 21.44
N GLY A 228 -0.15 -16.28 22.33
CA GLY A 228 -1.34 -16.11 23.16
C GLY A 228 -2.63 -16.22 22.33
N LYS A 229 -3.76 -15.69 22.84
CA LYS A 229 -5.08 -16.04 22.30
C LYS A 229 -5.52 -15.31 21.02
N ASN A 230 -4.96 -14.13 20.74
CA ASN A 230 -5.43 -13.23 19.66
C ASN A 230 -4.30 -12.73 18.73
N CYS A 231 -3.12 -13.34 18.79
CA CYS A 231 -1.96 -12.96 17.99
C CYS A 231 -1.31 -14.22 17.43
N MET A 232 -0.82 -14.13 16.19
CA MET A 232 0.03 -15.13 15.54
C MET A 232 1.45 -14.56 15.50
N ARG A 233 2.45 -15.34 15.93
CA ARG A 233 3.85 -15.03 15.72
C ARG A 233 4.31 -15.67 14.41
N ARG A 234 4.97 -14.92 13.53
CA ARG A 234 5.70 -15.46 12.37
C ARG A 234 7.20 -15.24 12.57
N ASN A 235 7.97 -16.30 12.39
CA ASN A 235 9.42 -16.32 12.51
C ASN A 235 10.07 -16.49 11.13
N TRP A 236 11.31 -16.03 10.99
CA TRP A 236 12.16 -16.29 9.84
C TRP A 236 13.60 -16.58 10.25
N LEU A 237 14.22 -17.50 9.53
CA LEU A 237 15.65 -17.81 9.62
C LEU A 237 16.27 -17.77 8.22
N LEU A 238 17.10 -16.75 7.98
CA LEU A 238 17.78 -16.52 6.71
C LEU A 238 19.24 -16.96 6.85
N ARG A 239 19.65 -17.89 5.99
CA ARG A 239 21.00 -18.47 5.98
C ARG A 239 21.68 -18.29 4.62
N ASP A 240 23.01 -18.29 4.65
CA ASP A 240 23.85 -18.48 3.47
C ASP A 240 23.64 -19.91 2.92
N SER A 241 23.34 -20.05 1.62
CA SER A 241 23.04 -21.37 1.03
C SER A 241 24.29 -22.22 0.78
N ASN A 242 25.47 -21.61 0.77
CA ASN A 242 26.75 -22.27 0.52
C ASN A 242 27.43 -22.70 1.82
N THR A 243 27.40 -21.85 2.86
CA THR A 243 28.06 -22.12 4.16
C THR A 243 27.11 -22.66 5.22
N GLY A 244 25.79 -22.43 5.09
CA GLY A 244 24.80 -22.74 6.12
C GLY A 244 24.80 -21.75 7.30
N GLU A 245 25.62 -20.70 7.27
CA GLU A 245 25.71 -19.65 8.29
C GLU A 245 24.39 -18.89 8.44
N THR A 246 23.98 -18.61 9.68
CA THR A 246 22.85 -17.72 9.97
C THR A 246 23.23 -16.27 9.70
N LEU A 247 22.51 -15.64 8.78
CA LEU A 247 22.73 -14.25 8.37
C LEU A 247 21.72 -13.29 8.99
N THR A 248 20.47 -13.73 9.16
CA THR A 248 19.42 -12.92 9.78
C THR A 248 18.39 -13.80 10.49
N ARG A 249 17.99 -13.36 11.68
CA ARG A 249 16.88 -13.92 12.46
C ARG A 249 15.81 -12.84 12.58
N ALA A 250 14.54 -13.21 12.45
CA ALA A 250 13.44 -12.25 12.60
C ALA A 250 12.18 -12.88 13.19
N THR A 251 11.40 -12.07 13.90
CA THR A 251 10.10 -12.46 14.44
C THR A 251 9.11 -11.29 14.40
N SER A 252 7.85 -11.59 14.11
CA SER A 252 6.77 -10.61 13.94
C SER A 252 5.51 -11.04 14.66
N LYS A 253 4.73 -10.07 15.14
CA LYS A 253 3.42 -10.28 15.78
C LYS A 253 2.30 -9.75 14.89
N TRP A 254 1.39 -10.63 14.52
CA TRP A 254 0.24 -10.34 13.69
C TRP A 254 -1.05 -10.39 14.51
N VAL A 255 -1.88 -9.35 14.38
CA VAL A 255 -3.19 -9.26 15.05
C VAL A 255 -4.28 -9.03 14.01
N MET A 256 -5.51 -9.43 14.32
CA MET A 256 -6.63 -9.24 13.40
C MET A 256 -7.22 -7.84 13.53
N MET A 257 -7.57 -7.23 12.40
CA MET A 257 -8.34 -5.99 12.33
C MET A 257 -9.53 -6.18 11.39
N HIS A 258 -10.67 -5.57 11.73
CA HIS A 258 -11.84 -5.57 10.87
C HIS A 258 -11.68 -4.52 9.75
N LYS A 259 -11.77 -4.97 8.49
CA LYS A 259 -11.54 -4.19 7.25
C LYS A 259 -12.26 -2.84 7.24
N GLU A 260 -13.57 -2.84 7.51
CA GLU A 260 -14.41 -1.63 7.46
C GLU A 260 -14.26 -0.74 8.71
N THR A 261 -14.46 -1.28 9.92
CA THR A 261 -14.47 -0.48 11.16
C THR A 261 -13.08 -0.05 11.63
N ARG A 262 -12.00 -0.63 11.07
CA ARG A 262 -10.60 -0.36 11.42
C ARG A 262 -10.26 -0.60 12.89
N ARG A 263 -11.03 -1.45 13.56
CA ARG A 263 -10.83 -1.85 14.97
C ARG A 263 -10.17 -3.22 15.05
N LEU A 264 -9.27 -3.38 16.04
CA LEU A 264 -8.69 -4.67 16.39
C LEU A 264 -9.80 -5.65 16.81
N SER A 265 -9.71 -6.89 16.30
CA SER A 265 -10.62 -7.98 16.61
C SER A 265 -9.94 -9.02 17.50
N LYS A 266 -10.75 -9.80 18.22
CA LYS A 266 -10.31 -11.11 18.71
C LYS A 266 -10.18 -12.07 17.53
N MET A 267 -9.39 -13.13 17.72
CA MET A 267 -9.31 -14.26 16.80
C MET A 267 -10.57 -15.14 16.97
N PRO A 268 -11.42 -15.30 15.94
CA PRO A 268 -12.51 -16.27 15.96
C PRO A 268 -11.96 -17.69 16.02
N ASP A 269 -12.67 -18.61 16.67
CA ASP A 269 -12.19 -19.98 16.85
C ASP A 269 -12.29 -20.81 15.56
N GLU A 270 -13.12 -20.40 14.60
CA GLU A 270 -13.16 -20.97 13.25
C GLU A 270 -11.89 -20.60 12.45
N VAL A 271 -11.42 -19.35 12.58
CA VAL A 271 -10.15 -18.92 11.98
C VAL A 271 -8.96 -19.57 12.70
N ARG A 272 -9.06 -19.77 14.02
CA ARG A 272 -8.08 -20.56 14.78
C ARG A 272 -7.96 -21.97 14.20
N ALA A 273 -9.09 -22.66 13.98
CA ALA A 273 -9.10 -24.00 13.43
C ALA A 273 -8.50 -24.11 12.01
N GLU A 274 -8.53 -23.05 11.21
CA GLU A 274 -7.80 -23.00 9.92
C GLU A 274 -6.27 -22.92 10.11
N ILE A 275 -5.78 -22.11 11.05
CA ILE A 275 -4.34 -21.77 11.16
C ILE A 275 -3.55 -22.59 12.20
N GLU A 276 -4.21 -23.07 13.25
CA GLU A 276 -3.60 -23.81 14.36
C GLU A 276 -2.92 -25.13 13.93
N PRO A 277 -3.41 -25.89 12.93
CA PRO A 277 -2.68 -27.03 12.36
C PRO A 277 -1.32 -26.69 11.72
N TYR A 278 -1.06 -25.41 11.44
CA TYR A 278 0.20 -24.93 10.86
C TYR A 278 1.12 -24.27 11.90
N PHE A 279 0.70 -24.19 13.17
CA PHE A 279 1.54 -23.66 14.23
C PHE A 279 2.60 -24.68 14.64
N MET A 280 3.86 -24.30 14.45
CA MET A 280 5.00 -25.02 15.03
C MET A 280 5.07 -24.73 16.53
N ASP A 281 5.14 -25.80 17.33
CA ASP A 281 5.50 -25.73 18.74
C ASP A 281 7.02 -25.62 18.87
N CYS A 282 7.51 -24.40 19.06
CA CYS A 282 8.93 -24.09 19.22
C CYS A 282 9.12 -22.83 20.07
N ASP A 283 10.28 -22.73 20.73
CA ASP A 283 10.70 -21.50 21.39
C ASP A 283 10.82 -20.32 20.40
N PRO A 284 10.69 -19.07 20.87
CA PRO A 284 10.93 -17.89 20.05
C PRO A 284 12.36 -17.86 19.49
N ILE A 285 12.52 -17.60 18.18
CA ILE A 285 13.85 -17.52 17.52
C ILE A 285 14.70 -16.33 18.00
N LEU A 286 14.05 -15.34 18.62
CA LEU A 286 14.66 -14.19 19.28
C LEU A 286 13.92 -13.97 20.61
N GLU A 287 14.67 -13.59 21.66
CA GLU A 287 14.06 -13.08 22.88
C GLU A 287 13.30 -11.78 22.58
N GLU A 288 12.11 -11.63 23.16
CA GLU A 288 11.24 -10.49 22.90
C GLU A 288 11.80 -9.23 23.56
N ASP A 289 12.19 -8.24 22.76
CA ASP A 289 12.72 -6.98 23.27
C ASP A 289 11.61 -6.13 23.93
N SER A 290 11.47 -6.32 25.24
CA SER A 290 10.48 -5.64 26.08
C SER A 290 10.86 -4.19 26.43
N ARG A 291 11.99 -3.64 25.93
CA ARG A 291 12.39 -2.25 26.17
C ARG A 291 11.44 -1.29 25.43
N LYS A 292 10.45 -0.77 26.16
CA LYS A 292 9.46 0.22 25.70
C LYS A 292 10.10 1.28 24.78
N LEU A 293 9.67 1.32 23.51
CA LEU A 293 10.12 2.34 22.57
C LEU A 293 9.74 3.75 23.07
N PRO A 294 10.70 4.70 23.15
CA PRO A 294 10.47 6.02 23.74
C PRO A 294 9.43 6.82 22.95
N LYS A 295 8.97 7.94 23.53
CA LYS A 295 8.23 8.95 22.76
C LYS A 295 9.25 10.01 22.34
N LEU A 296 9.35 10.24 21.04
CA LEU A 296 10.01 11.40 20.45
C LEU A 296 8.94 12.41 20.03
N ASP A 297 9.29 13.67 20.09
CA ASP A 297 8.58 14.81 19.54
C ASP A 297 9.59 15.78 18.91
N ASP A 298 9.12 16.92 18.40
CA ASP A 298 9.95 17.88 17.67
C ASP A 298 11.03 18.55 18.55
N ASP A 299 10.86 18.54 19.88
CA ASP A 299 11.81 19.10 20.86
C ASP A 299 12.83 18.06 21.36
N THR A 300 12.60 16.77 21.14
CA THR A 300 13.40 15.65 21.70
C THR A 300 14.09 14.77 20.65
N ALA A 301 13.96 15.10 19.36
CA ALA A 301 14.65 14.41 18.28
C ALA A 301 15.88 15.20 17.81
N ASP A 302 17.02 14.53 17.72
CA ASP A 302 18.26 15.12 17.20
C ASP A 302 18.17 15.40 15.69
N PHE A 303 17.38 14.60 14.95
CA PHE A 303 17.24 14.67 13.50
C PHE A 303 15.77 14.50 13.06
N ILE A 304 15.31 15.33 12.11
CA ILE A 304 13.93 15.36 11.63
C ILE A 304 13.91 15.50 10.11
N GLN A 305 13.15 14.63 9.43
CA GLN A 305 12.86 14.74 8.00
C GLN A 305 11.34 14.83 7.77
N ALA A 306 10.90 15.96 7.21
CA ALA A 306 9.50 16.28 6.92
C ALA A 306 9.12 15.98 5.46
N GLY A 307 7.82 16.04 5.13
CA GLY A 307 7.31 15.98 3.76
C GLY A 307 7.38 14.59 3.09
N LEU A 308 7.56 13.51 3.86
CA LEU A 308 7.62 12.15 3.32
C LEU A 308 6.23 11.75 2.81
N THR A 309 6.13 11.42 1.53
CA THR A 309 4.87 11.11 0.84
C THR A 309 5.01 9.80 0.04
N PRO A 310 4.00 8.91 0.06
CA PRO A 310 4.03 7.68 -0.71
C PRO A 310 3.88 7.96 -2.20
N ARG A 311 4.72 7.30 -2.99
CA ARG A 311 4.58 7.18 -4.44
C ARG A 311 3.60 6.06 -4.76
N TRP A 312 3.10 6.02 -5.99
CA TRP A 312 2.24 4.91 -6.46
C TRP A 312 2.89 3.53 -6.29
N SER A 313 4.23 3.45 -6.43
CA SER A 313 5.03 2.25 -6.22
C SER A 313 5.17 1.81 -4.76
N ASP A 314 4.86 2.69 -3.81
CA ASP A 314 4.99 2.42 -2.37
C ASP A 314 3.71 1.81 -1.79
N LEU A 315 2.64 1.73 -2.59
CA LEU A 315 1.34 1.17 -2.22
C LEU A 315 1.26 -0.33 -2.50
N ASP A 316 0.57 -1.06 -1.62
CA ASP A 316 0.28 -2.48 -1.77
C ASP A 316 -1.03 -2.74 -2.53
N VAL A 317 -1.40 -4.02 -2.68
CA VAL A 317 -2.65 -4.43 -3.33
C VAL A 317 -3.92 -4.00 -2.58
N ASN A 318 -3.79 -3.56 -1.33
CA ASN A 318 -4.88 -3.03 -0.51
C ASN A 318 -4.96 -1.49 -0.55
N GLN A 319 -4.11 -0.83 -1.34
CA GLN A 319 -3.94 0.64 -1.44
C GLN A 319 -3.41 1.31 -0.16
N HIS A 320 -2.78 0.55 0.73
CA HIS A 320 -2.04 1.05 1.88
C HIS A 320 -0.54 1.12 1.58
N VAL A 321 0.23 1.90 2.33
CA VAL A 321 1.69 1.90 2.23
C VAL A 321 2.24 0.53 2.66
N ASN A 322 3.08 -0.07 1.83
CA ASN A 322 3.72 -1.35 2.09
C ASN A 322 4.58 -1.30 3.38
N ASN A 323 4.46 -2.31 4.25
CA ASN A 323 5.15 -2.38 5.55
C ASN A 323 6.67 -2.19 5.47
N VAL A 324 7.29 -2.59 4.36
CA VAL A 324 8.73 -2.41 4.12
C VAL A 324 9.09 -0.93 3.90
N LYS A 325 8.19 -0.12 3.31
CA LYS A 325 8.47 1.29 3.00
C LYS A 325 8.61 2.16 4.25
N TYR A 326 7.87 1.82 5.31
CA TYR A 326 8.02 2.49 6.61
C TYR A 326 9.45 2.37 7.18
N ILE A 327 10.21 1.34 6.78
CA ILE A 327 11.58 1.10 7.24
C ILE A 327 12.52 2.13 6.62
N GLY A 328 12.48 2.30 5.29
CA GLY A 328 13.22 3.35 4.59
C GLY A 328 12.90 4.74 5.14
N TRP A 329 11.61 5.05 5.33
CA TRP A 329 11.21 6.34 5.91
C TRP A 329 11.70 6.56 7.35
N ILE A 330 11.76 5.53 8.18
CA ILE A 330 12.34 5.59 9.53
C ILE A 330 13.85 5.90 9.47
N LEU A 331 14.55 5.35 8.47
CA LEU A 331 15.98 5.53 8.26
C LEU A 331 16.34 6.84 7.52
N GLU A 332 15.40 7.48 6.83
CA GLU A 332 15.61 8.74 6.10
C GLU A 332 16.02 9.90 7.03
N SER A 333 15.64 9.87 8.32
CA SER A 333 16.10 10.84 9.33
C SER A 333 17.33 10.36 10.12
N ALA A 334 17.92 9.20 9.80
CA ALA A 334 19.14 8.74 10.46
C ALA A 334 20.38 9.46 9.86
N PRO A 335 21.36 9.90 10.68
CA PRO A 335 22.56 10.56 10.20
C PRO A 335 23.33 9.74 9.16
N SER A 336 23.71 10.36 8.03
CA SER A 336 24.49 9.68 6.98
C SER A 336 25.83 9.17 7.52
N THR A 337 26.43 9.87 8.50
CA THR A 337 27.64 9.42 9.21
C THR A 337 27.48 8.01 9.80
N ILE A 338 26.32 7.68 10.37
CA ILE A 338 26.01 6.35 10.90
C ILE A 338 25.79 5.37 9.74
N LEU A 339 25.03 5.75 8.72
CA LEU A 339 24.76 4.90 7.54
C LEU A 339 26.04 4.56 6.74
N GLU A 340 27.02 5.45 6.73
CA GLU A 340 28.32 5.29 6.07
C GLU A 340 29.26 4.41 6.90
N SER A 341 29.43 4.71 8.20
CA SER A 341 30.43 4.07 9.06
C SER A 341 29.96 2.81 9.81
N HIS A 342 28.65 2.66 10.04
CA HIS A 342 28.06 1.55 10.80
C HIS A 342 27.05 0.75 9.95
N GLN A 343 26.83 -0.51 10.34
CA GLN A 343 25.83 -1.41 9.78
C GLN A 343 24.75 -1.70 10.83
N LEU A 344 23.49 -1.70 10.39
CA LEU A 344 22.33 -2.02 11.22
C LEU A 344 22.40 -3.49 11.66
N TYR A 345 22.53 -3.76 12.96
CA TYR A 345 22.62 -5.12 13.50
C TYR A 345 21.30 -5.57 14.12
N SER A 346 20.54 -4.67 14.75
CA SER A 346 19.25 -4.96 15.39
C SER A 346 18.22 -3.88 15.03
N MET A 347 16.97 -4.29 14.80
CA MET A 347 15.85 -3.40 14.49
C MET A 347 14.57 -3.93 15.15
N THR A 348 13.94 -3.12 16.00
CA THR A 348 12.62 -3.40 16.59
C THR A 348 11.64 -2.30 16.21
N LEU A 349 10.52 -2.67 15.59
CA LEU A 349 9.48 -1.78 15.10
C LEU A 349 8.13 -2.09 15.79
N GLU A 350 7.41 -1.05 16.19
CA GLU A 350 5.99 -1.12 16.56
C GLU A 350 5.15 -0.36 15.54
N TYR A 351 4.24 -1.06 14.85
CA TYR A 351 3.29 -0.45 13.93
C TYR A 351 2.03 -0.02 14.70
N ARG A 352 1.57 1.22 14.47
CA ARG A 352 0.50 1.86 15.26
C ARG A 352 -0.65 2.39 14.40
N LYS A 353 -0.40 2.80 13.16
CA LYS A 353 -1.42 3.25 12.19
C LYS A 353 -1.00 2.92 10.75
N GLU A 354 -1.96 2.59 9.89
CA GLU A 354 -1.74 2.44 8.43
C GLU A 354 -1.90 3.79 7.71
N CYS A 355 -1.22 3.94 6.57
CA CYS A 355 -1.26 5.14 5.72
C CYS A 355 -1.79 4.80 4.32
N GLY A 356 -2.54 5.73 3.73
CA GLY A 356 -2.91 5.70 2.31
C GLY A 356 -2.14 6.73 1.48
N LYS A 357 -2.41 6.76 0.17
CA LYS A 357 -1.73 7.59 -0.84
C LYS A 357 -1.60 9.09 -0.51
N ASP A 358 -2.56 9.67 0.23
CA ASP A 358 -2.63 11.11 0.52
C ASP A 358 -1.95 11.49 1.86
N SER A 359 -1.24 10.55 2.49
CA SER A 359 -0.59 10.76 3.79
C SER A 359 0.73 11.53 3.63
N VAL A 360 0.94 12.56 4.46
CA VAL A 360 2.23 13.25 4.61
C VAL A 360 2.81 12.92 5.98
N LEU A 361 4.06 12.48 6.02
CA LEU A 361 4.73 11.94 7.20
C LEU A 361 6.00 12.71 7.53
N LYS A 362 6.27 12.81 8.84
CA LYS A 362 7.52 13.30 9.43
C LYS A 362 8.23 12.14 10.10
N SER A 363 9.47 11.87 9.69
CA SER A 363 10.38 10.95 10.38
C SER A 363 11.24 11.72 11.37
N LEU A 364 11.48 11.12 12.54
CA LEU A 364 12.31 11.64 13.61
C LEU A 364 13.25 10.56 14.11
N THR A 365 14.48 10.96 14.43
CA THR A 365 15.50 10.08 15.01
C THR A 365 16.21 10.79 16.15
N SER A 366 16.48 10.06 17.22
CA SER A 366 17.39 10.48 18.29
C SER A 366 18.47 9.42 18.51
N VAL A 367 19.70 9.86 18.78
CA VAL A 367 20.89 9.01 18.88
C VAL A 367 21.32 8.90 20.34
N SER A 368 21.45 7.68 20.84
CA SER A 368 21.81 7.40 22.24
C SER A 368 23.28 7.02 22.38
N GLY A 369 24.04 7.82 23.13
CA GLY A 369 25.45 7.61 23.46
C GLY A 369 26.27 8.90 23.39
N ASP A 370 27.59 8.81 23.59
CA ASP A 370 28.53 9.93 23.49
C ASP A 370 28.74 10.46 22.05
N ALA A 371 27.93 9.99 21.10
CA ALA A 371 27.86 10.44 19.70
C ALA A 371 27.03 11.73 19.50
N SER A 372 26.66 12.41 20.59
CA SER A 372 25.79 13.59 20.57
C SER A 372 26.51 14.83 20.02
N ALA A 373 26.27 15.11 18.74
CA ALA A 373 26.49 16.42 18.09
C ALA A 373 27.89 17.06 18.26
N GLY A 374 28.96 16.35 17.91
CA GLY A 374 30.28 16.99 17.69
C GLY A 374 31.50 16.07 17.71
N SER A 375 31.37 14.88 18.33
CA SER A 375 32.38 13.83 18.30
C SER A 375 32.48 13.17 16.91
N SER A 376 33.66 12.64 16.58
CA SER A 376 33.84 11.83 15.37
C SER A 376 33.16 10.47 15.54
N PHE A 377 32.15 10.18 14.73
CA PHE A 377 31.47 8.87 14.69
C PHE A 377 32.41 7.70 14.35
N LEU A 378 33.64 7.96 13.88
CA LEU A 378 34.60 6.94 13.46
C LEU A 378 35.26 6.17 14.62
N ASP A 379 35.27 6.73 15.83
CA ASP A 379 35.83 6.09 17.05
C ASP A 379 34.74 5.58 18.00
N VAL A 380 33.46 5.64 17.60
CA VAL A 380 32.33 5.17 18.41
C VAL A 380 32.18 3.64 18.25
N GLY A 381 31.79 2.97 19.33
CA GLY A 381 31.44 1.54 19.35
C GLY A 381 30.03 1.30 18.80
N ASP A 382 29.25 0.45 19.46
CA ASP A 382 27.85 0.25 19.07
C ASP A 382 26.99 1.50 19.39
N VAL A 383 26.07 1.84 18.49
CA VAL A 383 25.20 3.03 18.55
C VAL A 383 23.74 2.60 18.55
N GLU A 384 22.94 3.08 19.52
CA GLU A 384 21.48 2.89 19.50
C GLU A 384 20.79 4.16 18.98
N CYS A 385 19.84 4.01 18.05
CA CYS A 385 18.99 5.07 17.55
C CYS A 385 17.52 4.75 17.85
N SER A 386 16.82 5.71 18.45
CA SER A 386 15.36 5.67 18.60
C SER A 386 14.70 6.44 17.46
N HIS A 387 13.59 5.91 16.92
CA HIS A 387 12.90 6.48 15.77
C HIS A 387 11.41 6.62 15.99
N MET A 388 10.82 7.62 15.33
CA MET A 388 9.37 7.76 15.24
C MET A 388 8.94 8.32 13.89
N LEU A 389 7.89 7.74 13.33
CA LEU A 389 7.22 8.22 12.12
C LEU A 389 5.81 8.70 12.51
N ARG A 390 5.50 9.98 12.26
CA ARG A 390 4.22 10.65 12.59
C ARG A 390 3.53 11.19 11.34
N LEU A 391 2.20 11.32 11.39
CA LEU A 391 1.44 12.13 10.42
C LEU A 391 1.63 13.62 10.71
N GLU A 392 1.95 14.42 9.68
CA GLU A 392 2.13 15.87 9.85
C GLU A 392 0.83 16.61 10.19
N SER A 393 -0.32 16.06 9.80
CA SER A 393 -1.63 16.69 9.98
C SER A 393 -2.25 16.54 11.38
N GLY A 394 -1.57 15.91 12.34
CA GLY A 394 -2.16 15.67 13.67
C GLY A 394 -1.34 14.86 14.67
N ASP A 395 -0.01 14.76 14.53
CA ASP A 395 0.92 14.08 15.46
C ASP A 395 0.68 12.60 15.76
N GLU A 396 -0.27 11.96 15.06
CA GLU A 396 -0.55 10.54 15.21
C GLU A 396 0.68 9.70 14.83
N VAL A 397 1.11 8.85 15.75
CA VAL A 397 2.23 7.93 15.54
C VAL A 397 1.82 6.81 14.59
N VAL A 398 2.54 6.69 13.49
CA VAL A 398 2.35 5.66 12.46
C VAL A 398 3.16 4.42 12.80
N VAL A 399 4.47 4.61 13.04
CA VAL A 399 5.41 3.56 13.44
C VAL A 399 6.39 4.14 14.48
N LYS A 400 6.80 3.32 15.44
CA LYS A 400 7.99 3.57 16.26
C LYS A 400 9.09 2.58 15.91
N GLY A 401 10.34 3.00 16.04
CA GLY A 401 11.49 2.11 15.91
C GLY A 401 12.51 2.29 17.03
N ARG A 402 13.28 1.23 17.27
CA ARG A 402 14.66 1.28 17.76
C ARG A 402 15.52 0.53 16.77
N THR A 403 16.68 1.07 16.46
CA THR A 403 17.74 0.37 15.73
C THR A 403 19.02 0.41 16.55
N GLU A 404 19.85 -0.61 16.38
CA GLU A 404 21.19 -0.65 16.96
C GLU A 404 22.18 -1.00 15.85
N TRP A 405 23.29 -0.27 15.84
CA TRP A 405 24.27 -0.25 14.78
C TRP A 405 25.63 -0.60 15.35
N ARG A 406 26.38 -1.43 14.64
CA ARG A 406 27.77 -1.77 14.97
C ARG A 406 28.69 -1.23 13.86
N PRO A 407 29.95 -0.85 14.13
CA PRO A 407 30.87 -0.42 13.09
C PRO A 407 30.95 -1.39 11.90
N LYS A 408 31.09 -0.86 10.68
CA LYS A 408 31.36 -1.69 9.50
C LYS A 408 32.78 -2.27 9.62
N PRO A 409 33.00 -3.53 9.23
CA PRO A 409 34.36 -4.09 9.18
C PRO A 409 35.20 -3.25 8.21
N VAL A 410 36.42 -2.90 8.62
CA VAL A 410 37.33 -2.10 7.79
C VAL A 410 37.68 -2.88 6.54
N ASN A 411 37.08 -2.50 5.42
CA ASN A 411 37.36 -3.06 4.11
C ASN A 411 38.78 -2.67 3.69
N ASN A 412 39.75 -3.56 3.93
CA ASN A 412 41.17 -3.43 3.54
C ASN A 412 41.38 -3.57 2.02
N PHE A 413 40.56 -2.89 1.22
CA PHE A 413 40.74 -2.73 -0.23
C PHE A 413 41.43 -1.40 -0.48
N GLY A 414 42.62 -1.47 -1.08
CA GLY A 414 43.62 -0.41 -1.02
C GLY A 414 43.18 0.94 -1.59
N THR A 415 43.80 2.00 -1.07
CA THR A 415 43.71 3.36 -1.59
C THR A 415 43.97 3.39 -3.10
N PRO A 416 43.07 3.97 -3.92
CA PRO A 416 43.27 4.09 -5.36
C PRO A 416 44.32 5.19 -5.67
N GLY A 417 45.59 4.89 -5.40
CA GLY A 417 46.68 5.86 -5.47
C GLY A 417 48.11 5.32 -5.37
N GLN A 418 48.33 4.01 -5.28
CA GLN A 418 49.68 3.42 -5.34
C GLN A 418 49.79 2.31 -6.40
N SER A 419 50.13 2.72 -7.62
CA SER A 419 50.65 1.80 -8.65
C SER A 419 52.01 1.27 -8.20
N PRO A 420 52.25 -0.05 -8.16
CA PRO A 420 53.57 -0.58 -7.88
C PRO A 420 54.50 -0.28 -9.07
N VAL A 421 55.48 0.60 -8.89
CA VAL A 421 56.53 0.85 -9.87
C VAL A 421 57.48 -0.35 -9.86
N GLN A 422 57.15 -1.38 -10.64
CA GLN A 422 58.09 -2.45 -10.94
C GLN A 422 59.13 -1.94 -11.94
N SER A 423 60.37 -1.83 -11.47
CA SER A 423 61.55 -1.60 -12.30
C SER A 423 62.01 -2.92 -12.93
N LEU A 424 62.05 -2.97 -14.26
CA LEU A 424 62.79 -3.92 -15.10
C LEU A 424 63.43 -3.15 -16.26
#